data_AF-A0A7V7BFW4-F1
#
_entry.id   AF-A0A7V7BFW4-F1
#
_cell.length_a   1.000
_cell.length_b   1.000
_cell.length_c   1.000
_cell.angle_alpha   90.00
_cell.angle_beta   90.00
_cell.angle_gamma   90.00
#
_symmetry.space_group_name_H-M   'P 1'
#
loop_
_entity.id
_entity.type
_entity.pdbx_description
1 polymer ?
#
loop_
_entity_poly.entity_id
_entity_poly.type
_entity_poly.pdbx_seq_one_letter_code
_entity_poly.pdbx_strand_id
1 'polypeptide(L)'
;MKGNGGSLLKKAAQNREAGEWAEQRGFYDVAASRYYYALFQKALWFLRQLPGFKEPAGEGSSHVKLIQAFSQEVYAQLKDEEILWIAQFHALRKCRRTADYGHMMLTELEFKQGFKYKYDRVAAVVERVIGGDSNEKR
;
A
#
# COMPACT_ATOMS: atom_id res chain seq x y z
N MET A 1 21.50 -6.84 16.03
CA MET A 1 20.92 -7.31 14.75
C MET A 1 20.52 -6.11 13.92
N LYS A 2 21.32 -5.70 12.93
CA LYS A 2 21.01 -4.65 11.97
C LYS A 2 20.43 -5.29 10.70
N GLY A 3 19.31 -4.77 10.21
CA GLY A 3 18.95 -4.78 8.79
C GLY A 3 18.07 -5.92 8.27
N ASN A 4 16.75 -5.88 8.54
CA ASN A 4 15.75 -6.59 7.74
C ASN A 4 14.87 -5.65 6.89
N GLY A 5 15.16 -4.35 6.89
CA GLY A 5 14.39 -3.33 6.17
C GLY A 5 14.38 -3.54 4.65
N GLY A 6 15.50 -3.94 4.04
CA GLY A 6 15.56 -4.20 2.59
C GLY A 6 14.62 -5.31 2.11
N SER A 7 14.21 -6.23 2.99
CA SER A 7 13.33 -7.35 2.62
C SER A 7 11.91 -6.89 2.27
N LEU A 8 11.37 -5.86 2.95
CA LEU A 8 10.01 -5.37 2.71
C LEU A 8 9.90 -4.58 1.41
N LEU A 9 10.87 -3.70 1.13
CA LEU A 9 10.91 -2.97 -0.14
C LEU A 9 11.10 -3.93 -1.33
N LYS A 10 11.94 -4.96 -1.18
CA LYS A 10 12.09 -6.02 -2.20
C LYS A 10 10.78 -6.78 -2.42
N LYS A 11 10.10 -7.20 -1.34
CA LYS A 11 8.78 -7.86 -1.46
C LYS A 11 7.73 -6.94 -2.08
N ALA A 12 7.79 -5.64 -1.78
CA ALA A 12 6.88 -4.66 -2.37
C ALA A 12 7.11 -4.53 -3.88
N ALA A 13 8.37 -4.50 -4.31
CA ALA A 13 8.72 -4.49 -5.73
C ALA A 13 8.23 -5.77 -6.45
N GLN A 14 8.47 -6.95 -5.85
CA GLN A 14 7.98 -8.23 -6.39
C GLN A 14 6.46 -8.29 -6.47
N ASN A 15 5.75 -7.78 -5.46
CA ASN A 15 4.29 -7.68 -5.49
C ASN A 15 3.82 -6.71 -6.57
N ARG A 16 4.49 -5.58 -6.78
CA ARG A 16 4.14 -4.66 -7.86
C ARG A 16 4.30 -5.33 -9.22
N GLU A 17 5.43 -5.97 -9.48
CA GLU A 17 5.69 -6.71 -10.73
C GLU A 17 4.65 -7.82 -10.97
N ALA A 18 4.34 -8.61 -9.94
CA ALA A 18 3.30 -9.62 -10.03
C ALA A 18 1.89 -9.03 -10.28
N GLY A 19 1.61 -7.84 -9.74
CA GLY A 19 0.38 -7.10 -10.00
C GLY A 19 0.27 -6.63 -11.45
N GLU A 20 1.35 -6.08 -11.99
CA GLU A 20 1.45 -5.65 -13.40
C GLU A 20 1.27 -6.84 -14.35
N TRP A 21 1.94 -7.96 -14.06
CA TRP A 21 1.77 -9.20 -14.83
C TRP A 21 0.32 -9.72 -14.79
N ALA A 22 -0.31 -9.72 -13.62
CA ALA A 22 -1.68 -10.19 -13.45
C ALA A 22 -2.69 -9.27 -14.18
N GLU A 23 -2.48 -7.96 -14.11
CA GLU A 23 -3.30 -6.96 -14.81
C GLU A 23 -3.26 -7.18 -16.33
N GLN A 24 -2.07 -7.40 -16.89
CA GLN A 24 -1.89 -7.68 -18.33
C GLN A 24 -2.60 -8.95 -18.79
N ARG A 25 -2.84 -9.90 -17.89
CA ARG A 25 -3.55 -11.17 -18.16
C ARG A 25 -5.04 -11.11 -17.87
N GLY A 26 -5.56 -9.98 -17.40
CA GLY A 26 -6.96 -9.84 -16.99
C GLY A 26 -7.28 -10.53 -15.67
N PHE A 27 -6.27 -10.89 -14.86
CA PHE A 27 -6.45 -11.49 -13.54
C PHE A 27 -6.62 -10.40 -12.48
N TYR A 28 -7.73 -9.68 -12.55
CA TYR A 28 -7.92 -8.42 -11.83
C TYR A 28 -7.96 -8.58 -10.30
N ASP A 29 -8.49 -9.68 -9.77
CA ASP A 29 -8.47 -9.97 -8.33
C ASP A 29 -7.05 -10.15 -7.82
N VAL A 30 -6.26 -10.93 -8.56
CA VAL A 30 -4.83 -11.15 -8.26
C VAL A 30 -4.07 -9.83 -8.36
N ALA A 31 -4.32 -9.03 -9.40
CA ALA A 31 -3.70 -7.72 -9.56
C ALA A 31 -4.02 -6.79 -8.38
N ALA A 32 -5.30 -6.67 -8.00
CA ALA A 32 -5.72 -5.84 -6.87
C ALA A 32 -5.06 -6.27 -5.56
N SER A 33 -4.95 -7.58 -5.32
CA SER A 33 -4.27 -8.12 -4.15
C SER A 33 -2.79 -7.76 -4.12
N ARG A 34 -2.08 -8.02 -5.22
CA ARG A 34 -0.65 -7.78 -5.34
C ARG A 34 -0.29 -6.30 -5.23
N TYR A 35 -1.04 -5.43 -5.92
CA TYR A 35 -0.87 -3.99 -5.81
C TYR A 35 -1.12 -3.48 -4.39
N TYR A 36 -2.17 -3.94 -3.70
CA TYR A 36 -2.41 -3.56 -2.31
C TYR A 36 -1.24 -3.96 -1.40
N TYR A 37 -0.74 -5.19 -1.53
CA TYR A 37 0.38 -5.65 -0.71
C TYR A 37 1.68 -4.89 -0.99
N ALA A 38 1.90 -4.43 -2.22
CA ALA A 38 3.03 -3.56 -2.54
C ALA A 38 3.00 -2.25 -1.73
N LEU A 39 1.84 -1.57 -1.67
CA LEU A 39 1.68 -0.36 -0.86
C LEU A 39 1.79 -0.65 0.64
N PHE A 40 1.15 -1.71 1.10
CA PHE A 40 1.14 -2.08 2.51
C PHE A 40 2.54 -2.37 3.04
N GLN A 41 3.36 -3.09 2.27
CA GLN A 41 4.73 -3.43 2.66
C GLN A 41 5.64 -2.19 2.67
N LYS A 42 5.41 -1.24 1.75
CA LYS A 42 6.09 0.06 1.75
C LYS A 42 5.74 0.90 2.98
N ALA A 43 4.45 1.03 3.29
CA ALA A 43 3.98 1.73 4.49
C ALA A 43 4.51 1.08 5.78
N LEU A 44 4.50 -0.26 5.86
CA LEU A 44 5.07 -0.99 7.00
C LEU A 44 6.58 -0.76 7.12
N TRP A 45 7.30 -0.77 6.00
CA TRP A 45 8.74 -0.51 6.00
C TRP A 45 9.05 0.88 6.56
N PHE A 46 8.32 1.90 6.10
CA PHE A 46 8.45 3.27 6.55
C PHE A 46 8.22 3.38 8.06
N LEU A 47 7.09 2.87 8.55
CA LEU A 47 6.77 2.89 9.99
C LEU A 47 7.83 2.18 10.83
N ARG A 48 8.41 1.07 10.35
CA ARG A 48 9.50 0.36 11.02
C ARG A 48 10.81 1.16 11.10
N GLN A 49 10.97 2.24 10.34
CA GLN A 49 12.12 3.15 10.48
C GLN A 49 11.93 4.16 11.62
N LEU A 50 10.70 4.35 12.11
CA LEU A 50 10.40 5.35 13.14
C LEU A 50 10.84 4.87 14.53
N PRO A 51 11.48 5.75 15.33
CA PRO A 51 11.82 5.43 16.71
C PRO A 51 10.58 5.04 17.53
N GLY A 52 10.62 3.88 18.18
CA GLY A 52 9.56 3.44 19.08
C GLY A 52 8.32 2.86 18.40
N PHE A 53 8.30 2.73 17.07
CA PHE A 53 7.19 2.04 16.40
C PHE A 53 7.11 0.57 16.84
N LYS A 54 5.89 0.16 17.21
CA LYS A 54 5.56 -1.23 17.53
C LYS A 54 4.46 -1.70 16.58
N GLU A 55 4.70 -2.82 15.91
CA GLU A 55 3.71 -3.38 15.01
C GLU A 55 2.42 -3.73 15.75
N PRO A 56 1.25 -3.40 15.18
CA PRO A 56 -0.02 -3.75 15.80
C PRO A 56 -0.19 -5.27 15.92
N ALA A 57 -0.48 -5.77 17.12
CA ALA A 57 -0.81 -7.18 17.36
C ALA A 57 -2.26 -7.52 16.98
N GLY A 58 -2.49 -8.76 16.54
CA GLY A 58 -3.81 -9.36 16.27
C GLY A 58 -4.20 -9.43 14.79
N GLU A 59 -4.60 -10.62 14.33
CA GLU A 59 -5.06 -10.89 12.96
C GLU A 59 -6.34 -10.07 12.65
N GLY A 60 -6.42 -9.49 11.44
CA GLY A 60 -7.58 -8.72 10.96
C GLY A 60 -7.58 -7.22 11.29
N SER A 61 -7.14 -6.82 12.50
CA SER A 61 -7.04 -5.39 12.91
C SER A 61 -5.74 -4.71 12.50
N SER A 62 -4.68 -5.50 12.26
CA SER A 62 -3.33 -5.00 11.98
C SER A 62 -3.26 -4.10 10.75
N HIS A 63 -3.95 -4.46 9.67
CA HIS A 63 -3.97 -3.66 8.44
C HIS A 63 -4.62 -2.29 8.63
N VAL A 64 -5.71 -2.22 9.41
CA VAL A 64 -6.42 -0.94 9.65
C VAL A 64 -5.55 -0.04 10.50
N LYS A 65 -5.00 -0.57 11.60
CA LYS A 65 -4.13 0.16 12.52
C LYS A 65 -2.86 0.65 11.82
N LEU A 66 -2.28 -0.16 10.93
CA LEU A 66 -1.10 0.22 10.18
C LEU A 66 -1.37 1.33 9.18
N ILE A 67 -2.47 1.25 8.41
CA ILE A 67 -2.87 2.32 7.50
C ILE A 67 -3.11 3.62 8.29
N GLN A 68 -3.79 3.53 9.43
CA GLN A 68 -4.02 4.70 10.28
C GLN A 68 -2.72 5.30 10.80
N ALA A 69 -1.80 4.48 11.32
CA ALA A 69 -0.51 4.94 11.80
C ALA A 69 0.30 5.60 10.68
N PHE A 70 0.32 5.01 9.49
CA PHE A 70 0.99 5.59 8.32
C PHE A 70 0.41 6.95 7.96
N SER A 71 -0.92 7.04 7.81
CA SER A 71 -1.61 8.29 7.46
C SER A 71 -1.38 9.40 8.49
N GLN A 72 -1.32 9.05 9.78
CA GLN A 72 -1.04 10.01 10.85
C GLN A 72 0.39 10.52 10.78
N GLU A 73 1.36 9.62 10.59
CA GLU A 73 2.78 10.00 10.52
C GLU A 73 3.05 10.94 9.35
N VAL A 74 2.51 10.63 8.18
CA VAL A 74 2.78 11.41 6.97
C VAL A 74 1.92 12.66 6.85
N TYR A 75 0.95 12.88 7.74
CA TYR A 75 -0.08 13.92 7.56
C TYR A 75 0.52 15.32 7.36
N ALA A 76 1.51 15.69 8.17
CA ALA A 76 2.10 17.04 8.15
C ALA A 76 2.87 17.37 6.87
N GLN A 77 3.23 16.35 6.07
CA GLN A 77 3.95 16.49 4.79
C GLN A 77 3.05 16.29 3.56
N LEU A 78 1.73 16.12 3.75
CA LEU A 78 0.78 15.97 2.65
C LEU A 78 0.23 17.32 2.21
N LYS A 79 0.04 17.47 0.90
CA LYS A 79 -0.84 18.48 0.33
C LYS A 79 -2.30 18.12 0.59
N ASP A 80 -3.19 19.10 0.53
CA ASP A 80 -4.64 18.90 0.76
C ASP A 80 -5.23 17.78 -0.12
N GLU A 81 -4.84 17.71 -1.39
CA GLU A 81 -5.26 16.66 -2.33
C GLU A 81 -4.71 15.28 -1.94
N GLU A 82 -3.51 15.21 -1.38
CA GLU A 82 -2.86 13.97 -0.97
C GLU A 82 -3.49 13.41 0.32
N ILE A 83 -4.01 14.28 1.20
CA ILE A 83 -4.81 13.86 2.37
C ILE A 83 -6.04 13.06 1.89
N LEU A 84 -6.71 13.54 0.84
CA LEU A 84 -7.84 12.82 0.25
C LEU A 84 -7.39 11.51 -0.40
N TRP A 85 -6.23 11.49 -1.04
CA TRP A 85 -5.70 10.28 -1.67
C TRP A 85 -5.32 9.23 -0.63
N ILE A 86 -4.63 9.60 0.45
CA ILE A 86 -4.23 8.63 1.47
C ILE A 86 -5.43 8.03 2.21
N ALA A 87 -6.52 8.78 2.37
CA ALA A 87 -7.78 8.24 2.89
C ALA A 87 -8.31 7.06 2.04
N GLN A 88 -8.02 7.03 0.74
CA GLN A 88 -8.41 5.93 -0.15
C GLN A 88 -7.68 4.61 0.13
N PHE A 89 -6.61 4.62 0.94
CA PHE A 89 -5.89 3.40 1.29
C PHE A 89 -6.79 2.39 2.05
N HIS A 90 -7.74 2.89 2.85
CA HIS A 90 -8.77 2.04 3.45
C HIS A 90 -9.72 1.41 2.42
N ALA A 91 -10.04 2.13 1.34
CA ALA A 91 -10.85 1.60 0.25
C ALA A 91 -10.11 0.50 -0.52
N LEU A 92 -8.80 0.69 -0.77
CA LEU A 92 -7.95 -0.34 -1.38
C LEU A 92 -7.89 -1.61 -0.54
N ARG A 93 -7.79 -1.49 0.80
CA ARG A 93 -7.88 -2.65 1.71
C ARG A 93 -9.21 -3.40 1.53
N LYS A 94 -10.33 -2.66 1.49
CA LYS A 94 -11.66 -3.28 1.34
C LYS A 94 -11.77 -4.00 0.01
N CYS A 95 -11.36 -3.36 -1.09
CA CYS A 95 -11.35 -3.97 -2.42
C CYS A 95 -10.46 -5.22 -2.45
N ARG A 96 -9.24 -5.15 -1.89
CA ARG A 96 -8.36 -6.32 -1.78
C ARG A 96 -9.00 -7.47 -1.01
N ARG A 97 -9.68 -7.21 0.11
CA ARG A 97 -10.38 -8.27 0.86
C ARG A 97 -11.47 -8.93 0.01
N THR A 98 -12.20 -8.14 -0.80
CA THR A 98 -13.18 -8.69 -1.73
C THR A 98 -12.50 -9.49 -2.84
N ALA A 99 -11.39 -9.02 -3.40
CA ALA A 99 -10.64 -9.76 -4.42
C ALA A 99 -10.04 -11.08 -3.89
N ASP A 100 -9.60 -11.12 -2.63
CA ASP A 100 -9.00 -12.32 -2.04
C ASP A 100 -10.04 -13.39 -1.66
N TYR A 101 -11.22 -12.96 -1.19
CA TYR A 101 -12.17 -13.83 -0.48
C TYR A 101 -13.62 -13.71 -0.94
N GLY A 102 -13.91 -12.78 -1.85
CA GLY A 102 -15.24 -12.60 -2.42
C GLY A 102 -15.57 -13.72 -3.40
N HIS A 103 -16.87 -13.95 -3.59
CA HIS A 103 -17.35 -14.96 -4.53
C HIS A 103 -17.39 -14.46 -5.99
N MET A 104 -17.39 -13.13 -6.19
CA MET A 104 -17.43 -12.51 -7.52
C MET A 104 -16.05 -11.99 -7.88
N MET A 105 -15.61 -12.30 -9.09
CA MET A 105 -14.39 -11.76 -9.69
C MET A 105 -14.61 -10.31 -10.13
N LEU A 106 -13.60 -9.46 -9.94
CA LEU A 106 -13.59 -8.12 -10.49
C LEU A 106 -13.59 -8.16 -12.02
N THR A 107 -14.48 -7.37 -12.61
CA THR A 107 -14.39 -7.00 -14.02
C THR A 107 -13.25 -5.99 -14.25
N GLU A 108 -12.85 -5.83 -15.51
CA GLU A 108 -11.86 -4.81 -15.89
C GLU A 108 -12.29 -3.40 -15.47
N LEU A 109 -13.58 -3.09 -15.62
CA LEU A 109 -14.13 -1.78 -15.29
C LEU A 109 -14.06 -1.52 -13.78
N GLU A 110 -14.49 -2.50 -12.98
CA GLU A 110 -14.41 -2.43 -11.51
C GLU A 110 -12.97 -2.37 -11.03
N PHE A 111 -12.05 -3.09 -11.69
CA PHE A 111 -10.64 -2.99 -11.40
C PHE A 111 -10.10 -1.59 -11.71
N LYS A 112 -10.27 -1.09 -12.94
CA LYS A 112 -9.69 0.19 -13.38
C LYS A 112 -10.25 1.37 -12.59
N GLN A 113 -11.57 1.47 -12.46
CA GLN A 113 -12.24 2.60 -11.80
C GLN A 113 -12.38 2.40 -10.27
N GLY A 114 -12.67 1.17 -9.86
CA GLY A 114 -12.89 0.81 -8.46
C GLY A 114 -11.58 0.67 -7.67
N PHE A 115 -10.49 0.22 -8.29
CA PHE A 115 -9.22 -0.03 -7.62
C PHE A 115 -8.05 0.79 -8.19
N LYS A 116 -7.66 0.58 -9.45
CA LYS A 116 -6.39 1.04 -10.03
C LYS A 116 -6.22 2.56 -9.95
N TYR A 117 -7.27 3.32 -10.27
CA TYR A 117 -7.27 4.78 -10.15
C TYR A 117 -6.95 5.28 -8.72
N LYS A 118 -7.48 4.60 -7.70
CA LYS A 118 -7.20 4.93 -6.29
C LYS A 118 -5.80 4.46 -5.90
N TYR A 119 -5.40 3.29 -6.39
CA TYR A 119 -4.07 2.74 -6.17
C TYR A 119 -2.99 3.68 -6.68
N ASP A 120 -3.10 4.20 -7.91
CA ASP A 120 -2.09 5.06 -8.51
C ASP A 120 -1.86 6.35 -7.72
N ARG A 121 -2.94 6.92 -7.17
CA ARG A 121 -2.88 8.10 -6.30
C ARG A 121 -2.22 7.80 -4.96
N VAL A 122 -2.63 6.72 -4.29
CA VAL A 122 -2.00 6.31 -3.03
C VAL A 122 -0.52 5.95 -3.27
N ALA A 123 -0.22 5.28 -4.38
CA ALA A 123 1.15 4.94 -4.77
C ALA A 123 1.99 6.20 -4.95
N ALA A 124 1.50 7.20 -5.68
CA ALA A 124 2.23 8.46 -5.87
C ALA A 124 2.61 9.12 -4.52
N VAL A 125 1.69 9.15 -3.55
CA VAL A 125 1.97 9.65 -2.20
C VAL A 125 3.03 8.78 -1.51
N VAL A 126 2.83 7.46 -1.47
CA VAL A 126 3.74 6.52 -0.80
C VAL A 126 5.16 6.57 -1.38
N GLU A 127 5.31 6.61 -2.70
CA GLU A 127 6.63 6.73 -3.35
C GLU A 127 7.27 8.08 -3.05
N ARG A 128 6.50 9.17 -3.04
CA ARG A 128 7.03 10.50 -2.72
C ARG A 128 7.53 10.56 -1.29
N VAL A 129 6.74 10.07 -0.34
CA VAL A 129 7.10 10.01 1.09
C VAL A 129 8.38 9.20 1.28
N ILE A 130 8.43 7.99 0.70
CA ILE A 130 9.53 7.06 0.93
C ILE A 130 10.79 7.41 0.12
N GLY A 131 10.61 7.94 -1.10
CA GLY A 131 11.70 8.37 -1.97
C GLY A 131 12.30 9.72 -1.57
N GLY A 132 11.51 10.60 -0.96
CA GLY A 132 11.98 11.90 -0.44
C GLY A 132 12.93 11.78 0.74
N ASP A 133 12.77 10.76 1.58
CA ASP A 133 13.62 10.47 2.76
C ASP A 133 15.07 10.07 2.39
N SER A 134 15.33 9.76 1.13
CA SER A 134 16.67 9.34 0.66
C SER A 134 17.66 10.49 0.50
N ASN A 135 17.24 11.75 0.71
CA ASN A 135 18.05 12.93 0.40
C ASN A 135 18.42 13.83 1.60
N GLU A 136 18.19 13.40 2.86
CA GLU A 136 18.50 14.22 4.04
C GLU A 136 19.65 13.69 4.92
N LYS A 137 20.46 12.75 4.42
CA LYS A 137 21.68 12.30 5.12
C LYS A 137 22.87 12.08 4.17
N ARG A 138 23.32 13.15 3.52
CA ARG A 138 24.69 13.25 3.01
C ARG A 138 25.34 14.52 3.53
#